data_AF-A0A1G6T4K2-F1
#
_entry.id   AF-A0A1G6T4K2-F1
#
_cell.length_a   1.000
_cell.length_b   1.000
_cell.length_c   1.000
_cell.angle_alpha   90.00
_cell.angle_beta   90.00
_cell.angle_gamma   90.00
#
_symmetry.space_group_name_H-M   'P 1'
#
loop_
_entity.id
_entity.type
_entity.pdbx_description
1 polymer ?
#
loop_
_entity_poly.entity_id
_entity_poly.type
_entity_poly.pdbx_seq_one_letter_code
_entity_poly.pdbx_strand_id
1 'polypeptide(L)'
;METMEKIPVFLHKKVFQKLFRISEVANLKKEDYMLYQKSLMDKWDAYSVLKTAEEKGMEKGMERGKEQFVKNLITQFSFTDEQAANAAEVSVDFVKKIRAALKRKK
;
A
#
# COMPACT_ATOMS: atom_id res chain seq x y z
N MET A 1 10.94 -46.00 15.85
CA MET A 1 11.06 -45.12 14.66
C MET A 1 12.31 -44.30 14.85
N GLU A 2 13.31 -44.46 13.97
CA GLU A 2 14.53 -43.64 14.03
C GLU A 2 14.17 -42.19 13.67
N THR A 3 14.34 -41.27 14.62
CA THR A 3 14.25 -39.84 14.35
C THR A 3 15.55 -39.37 13.74
N MET A 4 15.48 -38.76 12.56
CA MET A 4 16.63 -38.16 11.90
C MET A 4 17.08 -36.93 12.71
N GLU A 5 18.11 -37.06 13.55
CA GLU A 5 18.55 -35.99 14.47
C GLU A 5 19.06 -34.74 13.75
N LYS A 6 19.51 -34.87 12.48
CA LYS A 6 20.02 -33.76 11.67
C LYS A 6 19.57 -33.87 10.22
N ILE A 7 19.03 -32.78 9.69
CA ILE A 7 18.63 -32.67 8.29
C ILE A 7 19.90 -32.60 7.42
N PRO A 8 20.10 -33.52 6.46
CA PRO A 8 21.20 -33.48 5.51
C PRO A 8 21.30 -32.14 4.76
N VAL A 9 22.53 -31.66 4.52
CA VAL A 9 22.78 -30.32 3.97
C VAL A 9 22.09 -30.07 2.62
N PHE A 10 21.97 -31.10 1.78
CA PHE A 10 21.32 -31.00 0.46
C PHE A 10 19.81 -30.73 0.53
N LEU A 11 19.17 -31.03 1.68
CA LEU A 11 17.75 -30.79 1.94
C LEU A 11 17.46 -29.38 2.45
N HIS A 12 18.49 -28.55 2.68
CA HIS A 12 18.30 -27.13 2.98
C HIS A 12 17.96 -26.26 1.76
N LYS A 13 17.82 -26.83 0.57
CA LYS A 13 17.39 -26.06 -0.61
C LYS A 13 15.95 -25.56 -0.43
N LYS A 14 15.64 -24.35 -0.93
CA LYS A 14 14.33 -23.69 -0.77
C LYS A 14 13.12 -24.58 -1.13
N VAL A 15 13.25 -25.43 -2.15
CA VAL A 15 12.20 -26.36 -2.58
C VAL A 15 11.89 -27.44 -1.54
N PHE A 16 12.91 -28.01 -0.91
CA PHE A 16 12.74 -29.01 0.14
C PHE A 16 12.25 -28.39 1.44
N GLN A 17 12.71 -27.19 1.80
CA GLN A 17 12.16 -26.46 2.96
C GLN A 17 10.65 -26.16 2.81
N LYS A 18 10.19 -25.82 1.60
CA LYS A 18 8.75 -25.65 1.33
C LYS A 18 8.01 -26.98 1.49
N LEU A 19 8.56 -28.06 0.94
CA LEU A 19 7.97 -29.40 1.05
C LEU A 19 7.87 -29.86 2.52
N PHE A 20 8.93 -29.66 3.32
CA PHE A 20 8.94 -29.98 4.74
C PHE A 20 7.89 -29.18 5.51
N ARG A 21 7.80 -27.86 5.30
CA ARG A 21 6.76 -27.03 5.92
C ARG A 21 5.35 -27.50 5.55
N ILE A 22 5.13 -27.91 4.31
CA ILE A 22 3.84 -28.46 3.86
C ILE A 22 3.55 -29.78 4.60
N SER A 23 4.53 -30.68 4.69
CA SER A 23 4.36 -31.96 5.42
C SER A 23 4.16 -31.77 6.92
N GLU A 24 4.82 -30.79 7.54
CA GLU A 24 4.64 -30.43 8.94
C GLU A 24 3.21 -29.92 9.18
N VAL A 25 2.72 -29.01 8.33
CA VAL A 25 1.34 -28.51 8.39
C VAL A 25 0.32 -29.62 8.14
N ALA A 26 0.58 -30.53 7.21
CA ALA A 26 -0.32 -31.65 6.89
C ALA A 26 -0.40 -32.69 8.02
N ASN A 27 0.62 -32.76 8.88
CA ASN A 27 0.68 -33.68 10.02
C ASN A 27 0.25 -33.02 11.34
N LEU A 28 -0.23 -31.77 11.32
CA LEU A 28 -0.73 -31.07 12.50
C LEU A 28 -2.03 -31.72 13.01
N LYS A 29 -2.20 -31.70 14.33
CA LYS A 29 -3.49 -31.98 14.94
C LYS A 29 -4.49 -30.88 14.55
N LYS A 30 -5.78 -31.19 14.58
CA LYS A 30 -6.84 -30.29 14.15
C LYS A 30 -6.78 -28.93 14.86
N GLU A 31 -6.50 -28.93 16.16
CA GLU A 31 -6.38 -27.72 16.97
C GLU A 31 -5.18 -26.86 16.53
N ASP A 32 -4.02 -27.48 16.32
CA ASP A 32 -2.81 -26.79 15.88
C ASP A 32 -2.95 -26.24 14.45
N TYR A 33 -3.63 -26.99 13.57
CA TYR A 33 -3.94 -26.54 12.22
C TYR A 33 -4.87 -25.32 12.23
N MET A 34 -5.88 -25.31 13.10
CA MET A 34 -6.77 -24.15 13.28
C MET A 34 -6.01 -22.92 13.80
N LEU A 35 -5.10 -23.09 14.78
CA LEU A 35 -4.25 -22.01 15.25
C LEU A 35 -3.32 -21.48 14.16
N TYR A 36 -2.75 -22.38 13.35
CA TYR A 36 -1.93 -22.02 12.20
C TYR A 36 -2.73 -21.19 11.18
N GLN A 37 -3.93 -21.65 10.79
CA GLN A 37 -4.82 -20.91 9.89
C GLN A 37 -5.19 -19.54 10.44
N LYS A 38 -5.53 -19.45 11.74
CA LYS A 38 -5.81 -18.17 12.39
C LYS A 38 -4.61 -17.23 12.30
N SER A 39 -3.40 -17.71 12.59
CA SER A 39 -2.19 -16.88 12.49
C SER A 39 -1.90 -16.39 11.07
N LEU A 40 -2.28 -17.16 10.05
CA LEU A 40 -2.17 -16.74 8.66
C LEU A 40 -3.21 -15.66 8.37
N MET A 41 -4.46 -15.87 8.78
CA MET A 41 -5.54 -14.90 8.61
C MET A 41 -5.19 -13.56 9.27
N ASP A 42 -4.71 -13.56 10.52
CA ASP A 42 -4.29 -12.36 11.24
C ASP A 42 -3.19 -11.59 10.48
N LYS A 43 -2.25 -12.29 9.86
CA LYS A 43 -1.20 -11.69 9.01
C LYS A 43 -1.77 -11.08 7.73
N TRP A 44 -2.69 -11.77 7.08
CA TRP A 44 -3.35 -11.28 5.87
C TRP A 44 -4.23 -10.06 6.15
N ASP A 45 -4.95 -10.06 7.26
CA ASP A 45 -5.77 -8.92 7.70
C ASP A 45 -4.88 -7.70 7.99
N ALA A 46 -3.79 -7.89 8.74
CA ALA A 46 -2.83 -6.82 9.01
C ALA A 46 -2.20 -6.29 7.70
N TYR A 47 -1.82 -7.17 6.78
CA TYR A 47 -1.30 -6.79 5.48
C TYR A 47 -2.32 -6.00 4.66
N SER A 48 -3.57 -6.46 4.61
CA SER A 48 -4.67 -5.81 3.87
C SER A 48 -4.95 -4.40 4.39
N VAL A 49 -5.00 -4.23 5.71
CA VAL A 49 -5.18 -2.92 6.35
C VAL A 49 -4.04 -1.98 5.99
N LEU A 50 -2.79 -2.43 6.15
CA LEU A 50 -1.61 -1.62 5.84
C LEU A 50 -1.55 -1.23 4.35
N LYS A 51 -1.81 -2.20 3.47
CA LYS A 51 -1.79 -1.96 2.02
C LYS A 51 -2.84 -0.95 1.60
N THR A 52 -4.07 -1.10 2.10
CA THR A 52 -5.16 -0.16 1.83
C THR A 52 -4.84 1.24 2.36
N ALA A 53 -4.23 1.34 3.55
CA ALA A 53 -3.83 2.61 4.12
C ALA A 53 -2.72 3.30 3.30
N GLU A 54 -1.74 2.54 2.82
CA GLU A 54 -0.68 3.02 1.93
C GLU A 54 -1.25 3.56 0.61
N GLU A 55 -2.11 2.78 -0.06
CA GLU A 55 -2.72 3.17 -1.34
C GLU A 55 -3.56 4.44 -1.21
N LYS A 56 -4.44 4.50 -0.20
CA LYS A 56 -5.23 5.71 0.09
C LYS A 56 -4.35 6.90 0.47
N GLY A 57 -3.24 6.65 1.17
CA GLY A 57 -2.28 7.68 1.53
C GLY A 57 -1.58 8.27 0.31
N MET A 58 -1.13 7.42 -0.61
CA MET A 58 -0.53 7.81 -1.88
C MET A 58 -1.50 8.63 -2.73
N GLU A 59 -2.73 8.15 -2.93
CA GLU A 59 -3.76 8.83 -3.72
C GLU A 59 -4.04 10.24 -3.16
N LYS A 60 -4.34 10.33 -1.86
CA LYS A 60 -4.56 11.63 -1.19
C LYS A 60 -3.33 12.53 -1.24
N GLY A 61 -2.13 11.96 -1.16
CA GLY A 61 -0.88 12.69 -1.27
C GLY A 61 -0.70 13.32 -2.65
N MET A 62 -0.98 12.56 -3.70
CA MET A 62 -0.94 13.04 -5.08
C MET A 62 -1.98 14.14 -5.34
N GLU A 63 -3.21 13.96 -4.89
CA GLU A 63 -4.26 14.98 -5.02
C GLU A 63 -3.88 16.29 -4.32
N ARG A 64 -3.45 16.21 -3.05
CA ARG A 64 -2.98 17.38 -2.29
C ARG A 64 -1.77 18.04 -2.94
N GLY A 65 -0.84 17.25 -3.48
CA GLY A 65 0.32 17.74 -4.21
C GLY A 65 -0.09 18.56 -5.44
N LYS A 66 -1.03 18.05 -6.23
CA LYS A 66 -1.60 18.77 -7.39
C LYS A 66 -2.32 20.05 -6.98
N GLU A 67 -3.15 20.01 -5.95
CA GLU A 67 -3.82 21.20 -5.43
C GLU A 67 -2.83 22.27 -4.96
N GLN A 68 -1.80 21.87 -4.21
CA GLN A 68 -0.78 22.77 -3.71
C GLN A 68 0.07 23.36 -4.84
N PHE A 69 0.37 22.56 -5.87
CA PHE A 69 1.07 23.03 -7.06
C PHE A 69 0.27 24.13 -7.78
N VAL A 70 -1.01 23.88 -8.06
CA VAL A 70 -1.90 24.88 -8.67
C VAL A 70 -2.03 26.13 -7.79
N LYS A 71 -2.15 25.96 -6.47
CA LYS A 71 -2.17 27.08 -5.53
C LYS A 71 -0.91 27.94 -5.66
N ASN A 72 0.27 27.32 -5.71
CA ASN A 72 1.53 28.05 -5.87
C ASN A 72 1.57 28.80 -7.21
N LEU A 73 1.12 28.19 -8.31
CA LEU A 73 1.02 28.86 -9.63
C LEU A 73 0.17 30.13 -9.57
N ILE A 74 -0.97 30.07 -8.88
CA ILE A 74 -1.87 31.22 -8.74
C ILE A 74 -1.26 32.28 -7.81
N THR A 75 -0.75 31.89 -6.64
CA THR A 75 -0.38 32.86 -5.60
C THR A 75 1.04 33.42 -5.74
N GLN A 76 1.99 32.59 -6.14
CA GLN A 76 3.40 32.99 -6.24
C GLN A 76 3.73 33.51 -7.63
N PHE A 77 3.24 32.83 -8.67
CA PHE A 77 3.55 33.17 -10.06
C PHE A 77 2.46 34.01 -10.74
N SER A 78 1.32 34.23 -10.08
CA SER A 78 0.20 35.04 -10.59
C SER A 78 -0.33 34.56 -11.95
N PHE A 79 -0.30 33.25 -12.19
CA PHE A 79 -0.80 32.65 -13.43
C PHE A 79 -2.31 32.85 -13.58
N THR A 80 -2.76 32.99 -14.83
CA THR A 80 -4.19 32.88 -15.20
C THR A 80 -4.72 31.46 -14.97
N ASP A 81 -6.04 31.29 -14.97
CA ASP A 81 -6.63 29.97 -14.75
C ASP A 81 -6.22 29.00 -15.88
N GLU A 82 -6.11 29.51 -17.10
CA GLU A 82 -5.71 28.79 -18.30
C GLU A 82 -4.23 28.38 -18.26
N GLN A 83 -3.33 29.29 -17.85
CA GLN A 83 -1.90 28.99 -17.71
C GLN A 83 -1.64 27.95 -16.62
N ALA A 84 -2.31 28.08 -15.46
CA ALA A 84 -2.15 27.11 -14.38
C ALA A 84 -2.74 25.74 -14.73
N ALA A 85 -3.87 25.70 -15.45
CA ALA A 85 -4.48 24.47 -15.93
C ALA A 85 -3.56 23.71 -16.89
N ASN A 86 -2.96 24.42 -17.85
CA ASN A 86 -2.00 23.86 -18.78
C ASN A 86 -0.74 23.35 -18.06
N ALA A 87 -0.12 24.19 -17.22
CA ALA A 87 1.11 23.83 -16.52
C ALA A 87 0.95 22.66 -15.52
N ALA A 88 -0.23 22.50 -14.92
CA ALA A 88 -0.52 21.43 -13.97
C ALA A 88 -1.21 20.21 -14.62
N GLU A 89 -1.45 20.25 -15.95
CA GLU A 89 -2.18 19.21 -16.70
C GLU A 89 -3.55 18.86 -16.07
N VAL A 90 -4.31 19.90 -15.70
CA VAL A 90 -5.64 19.79 -15.09
C VAL A 90 -6.67 20.62 -15.84
N SER A 91 -7.96 20.43 -15.54
CA SER A 91 -9.01 21.25 -16.14
C SER A 91 -9.02 22.67 -15.58
N VAL A 92 -9.44 23.63 -16.40
CA VAL A 92 -9.62 25.03 -15.98
C VAL A 92 -10.64 25.13 -14.83
N ASP A 93 -11.67 24.28 -14.83
CA ASP A 93 -12.67 24.25 -13.75
C ASP A 93 -12.08 23.83 -12.40
N PHE A 94 -11.10 22.93 -12.40
CA PHE A 94 -10.38 22.56 -11.18
C PHE A 94 -9.60 23.75 -10.61
N VAL A 95 -8.90 24.48 -11.47
CA VAL A 95 -8.16 25.69 -11.08
C VAL A 95 -9.12 26.76 -10.53
N LYS A 96 -10.27 26.98 -11.19
CA LYS A 96 -11.31 27.90 -10.73
C LYS A 96 -11.85 27.53 -9.34
N LYS A 97 -12.06 26.23 -9.06
CA LYS A 97 -12.46 25.75 -7.73
C LYS A 97 -11.42 26.10 -6.67
N ILE A 98 -10.14 25.86 -6.95
CA ILE A 98 -9.04 26.21 -6.03
C ILE A 98 -8.99 27.72 -5.80
N ARG A 99 -9.08 28.51 -6.88
CA ARG A 99 -9.08 29.98 -6.81
C ARG A 99 -10.25 30.51 -5.97
N ALA A 100 -11.44 29.94 -6.11
CA ALA A 100 -12.60 30.28 -5.28
C ALA A 100 -12.38 29.92 -3.80
N ALA A 101 -11.81 28.74 -3.53
CA ALA A 101 -11.47 28.31 -2.16
C ALA A 101 -10.42 29.21 -1.50
N LEU A 102 -9.45 29.73 -2.25
CA LEU A 102 -8.46 30.69 -1.76
C LEU A 102 -9.08 32.05 -1.43
N LYS A 103 -10.00 32.54 -2.26
CA LYS A 103 -10.72 33.79 -1.98
C LYS A 103 -11.58 33.69 -0.72
N ARG A 104 -12.18 32.53 -0.45
CA ARG A 104 -12.98 32.28 0.77
C ARG A 104 -12.16 32.25 2.06
N LYS A 105 -10.85 31.99 1.97
CA LYS A 105 -9.95 31.92 3.13
C LYS A 105 -9.27 33.27 3.45
N LYS A 106 -9.49 34.28 2.63
CA LYS A 106 -8.90 35.62 2.76
C LYS A 106 -9.96 36.59 3.27
#